data_AF-A0A7Y5NFF3-F1
#
_entry.id   AF-A0A7Y5NFF3-F1
#
_cell.length_a   1.000
_cell.length_b   1.000
_cell.length_c   1.000
_cell.angle_alpha   90.00
_cell.angle_beta   90.00
_cell.angle_gamma   90.00
#
_symmetry.space_group_name_H-M   'P 1'
#
loop_
_entity.id
_entity.type
_entity.pdbx_description
1 polymer ?
#
loop_
_entity_poly.entity_id
_entity_poly.type
_entity_poly.pdbx_seq_one_letter_code
_entity_poly.pdbx_strand_id
1 'polypeptide(L)'
;MEINFLETVRSSPSFIVIFICSLVSTAFIIERLLFFRHARFDADGFMTTLYQTLRESGFRQAVELCKSYSAPIVAVVRSGLQNAKLGDKGVTELMEATAMKEKLRLEKYLNILGTMGN
;
A
#
# COMPACT_ATOMS: atom_id res chain seq x y z
N MET A 1 -51.18 10.07 -12.22
CA MET A 1 -50.49 8.77 -12.35
C MET A 1 -49.45 8.74 -11.24
N GLU A 2 -49.88 8.46 -10.01
CA GLU A 2 -48.95 8.30 -8.89
C GLU A 2 -48.36 6.90 -9.00
N ILE A 3 -47.09 6.83 -9.37
CA ILE A 3 -46.38 5.56 -9.47
C ILE A 3 -46.14 5.10 -8.03
N ASN A 4 -46.99 4.19 -7.53
CA ASN A 4 -46.85 3.55 -6.23
C ASN A 4 -45.66 2.59 -6.23
N PHE A 5 -44.46 3.17 -6.09
CA PHE A 5 -43.17 2.47 -6.05
C PHE A 5 -43.15 1.33 -5.01
N LEU A 6 -43.90 1.50 -3.93
CA LEU A 6 -44.00 0.55 -2.81
C LEU A 6 -44.70 -0.76 -3.19
N GLU A 7 -45.60 -0.72 -4.17
CA GLU A 7 -46.37 -1.88 -4.62
C GLU A 7 -45.56 -2.73 -5.62
N THR A 8 -44.85 -2.06 -6.55
CA THR A 8 -43.96 -2.67 -7.54
C THR A 8 -42.75 -3.37 -6.92
N VAL A 9 -42.20 -2.81 -5.84
CA VAL A 9 -41.07 -3.43 -5.10
C VAL A 9 -41.52 -4.69 -4.35
N ARG A 10 -42.79 -4.76 -3.91
CA ARG A 10 -43.33 -5.91 -3.19
C ARG A 10 -43.79 -7.04 -4.11
N SER A 11 -44.17 -6.74 -5.36
CA SER A 11 -44.65 -7.72 -6.34
C SER A 11 -43.53 -8.43 -7.12
N SER A 12 -42.34 -7.86 -7.21
CA SER A 12 -41.26 -8.37 -8.06
C SER A 12 -39.98 -8.71 -7.28
N PRO A 13 -39.65 -9.99 -7.07
CA PRO A 13 -38.45 -10.41 -6.34
C PRO A 13 -37.13 -9.93 -6.98
N SER A 14 -37.15 -9.55 -8.26
CA SER A 14 -36.03 -8.97 -8.99
C SER A 14 -35.46 -7.70 -8.35
N PHE A 15 -36.31 -6.86 -7.73
CA PHE A 15 -35.84 -5.62 -7.09
C PHE A 15 -34.95 -5.90 -5.87
N ILE A 16 -35.26 -6.94 -5.10
CA ILE A 16 -34.45 -7.37 -3.95
C ILE A 16 -33.08 -7.85 -4.43
N VAL A 17 -33.03 -8.61 -5.53
CA VAL A 17 -31.77 -9.08 -6.12
C VAL A 17 -30.90 -7.92 -6.60
N ILE A 18 -31.48 -6.93 -7.28
CA ILE A 18 -30.76 -5.74 -7.74
C ILE A 18 -30.24 -4.92 -6.54
N PHE A 19 -31.06 -4.76 -5.50
CA PHE A 19 -30.67 -4.03 -4.30
C PHE A 19 -29.49 -4.70 -3.57
N ILE A 20 -29.55 -6.03 -3.39
CA ILE A 20 -28.47 -6.81 -2.78
C ILE A 20 -27.20 -6.75 -3.65
N CYS A 21 -27.34 -6.89 -4.97
CA CYS A 21 -26.22 -6.81 -5.91
C CYS A 21 -25.53 -5.44 -5.85
N SER A 22 -26.32 -4.35 -5.74
CA SER A 22 -25.79 -3.00 -5.54
C SER A 22 -25.04 -2.88 -4.22
N LEU A 23 -25.60 -3.40 -3.12
CA LEU A 23 -24.97 -3.33 -1.81
C LEU A 23 -23.63 -4.08 -1.79
N VAL A 24 -23.59 -5.29 -2.35
CA VAL A 24 -22.38 -6.12 -2.47
C VAL A 24 -21.34 -5.41 -3.34
N SER A 25 -21.76 -4.85 -4.47
CA SER A 25 -20.86 -4.10 -5.37
C SER A 25 -20.24 -2.90 -4.65
N THR A 26 -21.03 -2.12 -3.90
CA THR A 26 -20.53 -0.99 -3.13
C THR A 26 -19.59 -1.43 -2.01
N ALA A 27 -19.90 -2.50 -1.28
CA ALA A 27 -19.03 -3.05 -0.25
C ALA A 27 -17.66 -3.45 -0.82
N PHE A 28 -17.65 -4.11 -1.98
CA PHE A 28 -16.42 -4.52 -2.68
C PHE A 28 -15.58 -3.31 -3.12
N ILE A 29 -16.23 -2.25 -3.60
CA ILE A 29 -15.56 -0.99 -3.96
C ILE A 29 -14.93 -0.35 -2.72
N ILE A 30 -15.64 -0.31 -1.59
CA ILE A 30 -15.13 0.26 -0.33
C ILE A 30 -13.93 -0.54 0.17
N GLU A 31 -14.04 -1.87 0.23
CA GLU A 31 -12.91 -2.72 0.64
C GLU A 31 -11.69 -2.49 -0.26
N ARG A 32 -11.90 -2.43 -1.58
CA ARG A 32 -10.82 -2.22 -2.54
C ARG A 32 -10.21 -0.83 -2.42
N LEU A 33 -11.00 0.21 -2.16
CA LEU A 33 -10.52 1.58 -1.91
C LEU A 33 -9.76 1.69 -0.58
N LEU A 34 -10.22 1.04 0.48
CA LEU A 34 -9.53 0.99 1.77
C LEU A 34 -8.22 0.22 1.65
N PHE A 35 -8.21 -0.91 0.95
CA PHE A 35 -6.99 -1.66 0.63
C PHE A 35 -5.99 -0.81 -0.15
N PHE A 36 -6.45 -0.10 -1.19
CA PHE A 36 -5.59 0.76 -2.00
C PHE A 36 -5.06 1.97 -1.21
N ARG A 37 -5.87 2.54 -0.30
CA ARG A 37 -5.43 3.59 0.63
C ARG A 37 -4.41 3.09 1.64
N HIS A 38 -4.61 1.91 2.22
CA HIS A 38 -3.67 1.31 3.17
C HIS A 38 -2.35 0.91 2.48
N ALA A 39 -2.40 0.54 1.19
CA ALA A 39 -1.23 0.25 0.39
C ALA A 39 -0.40 1.50 0.00
N ARG A 40 -0.96 2.72 0.10
CA ARG A 40 -0.21 3.97 -0.08
C ARG A 40 0.57 4.29 1.20
N PHE A 41 1.72 3.64 1.35
CA PHE A 41 2.74 4.10 2.28
C PHE A 41 3.18 5.52 1.90
N ASP A 42 3.11 6.46 2.84
CA ASP A 42 3.57 7.85 2.65
C ASP A 42 5.10 7.91 2.70
N ALA A 43 5.71 7.66 1.54
CA ALA A 43 7.16 7.66 1.40
C ALA A 43 7.77 9.05 1.63
N ASP A 44 7.08 10.11 1.20
CA ASP A 44 7.56 11.49 1.33
C ASP A 44 7.57 11.94 2.80
N GLY A 45 6.49 11.66 3.53
CA GLY A 45 6.42 11.92 4.97
C GLY A 45 7.46 11.11 5.75
N PHE A 46 7.66 9.84 5.39
CA PHE A 46 8.69 9.00 6.00
C PHE A 46 10.10 9.55 5.76
N MET A 47 10.45 9.90 4.52
CA MET A 47 11.78 10.43 4.19
C MET A 47 12.03 11.75 4.92
N THR A 48 11.04 12.64 4.99
CA THR A 48 11.14 13.91 5.74
C THR A 48 11.46 13.66 7.21
N THR A 49 10.70 12.76 7.84
CA THR A 49 10.89 12.38 9.25
C THR A 49 12.25 11.72 9.48
N LEU A 50 12.69 10.88 8.54
CA LEU A 50 13.98 10.21 8.60
C LEU A 50 15.15 11.21 8.52
N TYR A 51 15.10 12.18 7.60
CA TYR A 51 16.12 13.23 7.51
C TYR A 51 16.21 14.06 8.79
N GLN A 52 15.07 14.43 9.38
CA GLN A 52 15.04 15.14 10.66
C GLN A 52 15.66 14.29 11.78
N THR A 53 15.26 13.01 11.88
CA THR A 53 15.77 12.07 12.88
C THR A 53 17.28 11.84 12.72
N LEU A 54 17.79 11.73 11.48
CA LEU A 54 19.22 11.61 11.20
C LEU A 54 20.00 12.82 11.68
N ARG A 55 19.43 14.03 11.51
CA ARG A 55 20.08 15.29 11.89
C ARG A 55 20.07 15.52 13.41
N GLU A 56 18.96 15.21 14.08
CA GLU A 56 18.77 15.51 15.50
C GLU A 56 19.28 14.41 16.43
N SER A 57 19.02 13.15 16.05
CA SER A 57 19.17 11.98 16.92
C SER A 57 20.26 11.00 16.43
N GLY A 58 20.75 11.19 15.21
CA GLY A 58 21.82 10.40 14.61
C GLY A 58 21.39 9.03 14.07
N PHE A 59 22.36 8.28 13.55
CA PHE A 59 22.16 7.02 12.82
C PHE A 59 21.42 5.94 13.61
N ARG A 60 21.63 5.85 14.93
CA ARG A 60 21.03 4.80 15.76
C ARG A 60 19.51 4.93 15.83
N GLN A 61 19.02 6.14 16.04
CA GLN A 61 17.58 6.43 16.10
C GLN A 61 16.92 6.27 14.73
N ALA A 62 17.59 6.67 13.66
CA ALA A 62 17.11 6.51 12.29
C ALA A 62 16.92 5.02 11.92
N VAL A 63 17.84 4.14 12.33
CA VAL A 63 17.68 2.69 12.13
C VAL A 63 16.50 2.14 12.93
N GLU A 64 16.25 2.65 14.14
CA GLU A 64 15.09 2.27 14.96
C GLU A 64 13.78 2.70 14.30
N LEU A 65 13.71 3.93 13.75
CA LEU A 65 12.58 4.43 12.97
C LEU A 65 12.32 3.56 11.73
N CYS A 66 13.37 3.09 11.06
CA CYS A 66 13.20 2.16 9.94
C CYS A 66 12.64 0.78 10.35
N LYS A 67 12.66 0.40 11.64
CA LYS A 67 12.04 -0.86 12.09
C LYS A 67 10.54 -0.73 12.31
N SER A 68 10.03 0.48 12.59
CA SER A 68 8.60 0.71 12.81
C SER A 68 7.78 0.72 11.52
N TYR A 69 8.42 0.74 10.35
CA TYR A 69 7.74 0.74 9.05
C TYR A 69 8.12 -0.49 8.22
N SER A 70 7.12 -1.16 7.64
CA SER A 70 7.29 -2.36 6.82
C SER A 70 7.16 -2.08 5.32
N ALA A 71 7.59 -0.91 4.86
CA ALA A 71 7.48 -0.51 3.47
C ALA A 71 8.74 -0.87 2.65
N PRO A 72 8.60 -1.17 1.34
CA PRO A 72 9.74 -1.53 0.49
C PRO A 72 10.85 -0.48 0.48
N ILE A 73 10.49 0.80 0.40
CA ILE A 73 11.44 1.92 0.41
C ILE A 73 12.22 2.00 1.74
N VAL A 74 11.59 1.66 2.86
CA VAL A 74 12.21 1.63 4.19
C VAL A 74 13.27 0.53 4.26
N ALA A 75 13.02 -0.62 3.63
CA ALA A 75 13.99 -1.71 3.57
C ALA A 75 15.26 -1.32 2.79
N VAL A 76 15.11 -0.57 1.70
CA VAL A 76 16.24 -0.03 0.91
C VAL A 76 17.05 0.96 1.75
N VAL A 77 16.38 1.94 2.37
CA VAL A 77 17.06 2.96 3.16
C VAL A 77 17.74 2.36 4.40
N ARG A 78 17.09 1.39 5.05
CA ARG A 78 17.69 0.64 6.16
C ARG A 78 18.95 -0.10 5.74
N SER A 79 18.96 -0.76 4.58
CA SER A 79 20.15 -1.48 4.12
C SER A 79 21.32 -0.52 3.90
N GLY A 80 21.05 0.67 3.34
CA GLY A 80 22.03 1.75 3.20
C GLY A 80 22.56 2.26 4.55
N LEU A 81 21.66 2.56 5.49
CA LEU A 81 22.05 3.05 6.83
C LEU A 81 22.87 2.03 7.63
N GLN A 82 22.54 0.73 7.52
CA GLN A 82 23.28 -0.33 8.21
C GLN A 82 24.67 -0.57 7.61
N ASN A 83 24.80 -0.34 6.30
CA ASN A 83 26.01 -0.60 5.55
C ASN A 83 26.80 0.67 5.19
N ALA A 84 26.47 1.81 5.82
CA ALA A 84 27.12 3.10 5.57
C ALA A 84 28.65 3.09 5.70
N LYS A 85 29.22 2.05 6.33
CA LYS A 85 30.68 1.85 6.47
C LYS A 85 31.38 1.30 5.21
N LEU A 86 30.63 0.79 4.22
CA LEU A 86 31.18 0.19 2.99
C LEU A 86 31.68 1.22 1.96
N GLY A 87 31.59 2.51 2.26
CA GLY A 87 31.91 3.59 1.34
C GLY A 87 30.77 3.86 0.34
N ASP A 88 30.81 5.02 -0.28
CA ASP A 88 29.69 5.56 -1.08
C ASP A 88 29.27 4.62 -2.23
N LYS A 89 30.24 4.05 -2.95
CA LYS A 89 29.99 3.07 -4.03
C LYS A 89 29.35 1.78 -3.51
N GLY A 90 29.90 1.19 -2.45
CA GLY A 90 29.39 -0.08 -1.91
C GLY A 90 28.00 0.05 -1.30
N VAL A 91 27.70 1.21 -0.69
CA VAL A 91 26.35 1.53 -0.19
C VAL A 91 25.36 1.67 -1.34
N THR A 92 25.73 2.40 -2.38
CA THR A 92 24.86 2.62 -3.55
C THR A 92 24.53 1.30 -4.25
N GLU A 93 25.53 0.47 -4.53
CA GLU A 93 25.34 -0.85 -5.17
C GLU A 93 24.42 -1.75 -4.32
N LEU A 94 24.60 -1.76 -2.99
CA LEU A 94 23.76 -2.55 -2.10
C LEU A 94 22.31 -2.04 -2.05
N MET A 95 22.13 -0.72 -2.03
CA MET A 95 20.81 -0.09 -2.05
C MET A 95 20.09 -0.39 -3.37
N GLU A 96 20.78 -0.27 -4.51
CA GLU A 96 20.25 -0.62 -5.83
C GLU A 96 19.84 -2.10 -5.92
N ALA A 97 20.70 -3.01 -5.45
CA ALA A 97 20.39 -4.44 -5.40
C ALA A 97 19.15 -4.73 -4.53
N THR A 98 19.05 -4.06 -3.37
CA THR A 98 17.89 -4.17 -2.47
C THR A 98 16.61 -3.63 -3.14
N ALA A 99 16.71 -2.48 -3.81
CA ALA A 99 15.59 -1.86 -4.52
C ALA A 99 15.09 -2.76 -5.66
N MET A 100 15.99 -3.38 -6.43
CA MET A 100 15.63 -4.31 -7.49
C MET A 100 14.89 -5.55 -6.93
N LYS A 101 15.36 -6.07 -5.79
CA LYS A 101 14.71 -7.20 -5.11
C LYS A 101 13.29 -6.85 -4.63
N GLU A 102 13.11 -5.68 -4.03
CA GLU A 102 11.79 -5.22 -3.59
C GLU A 102 10.86 -4.93 -4.78
N LYS A 103 11.38 -4.37 -5.88
CA LYS A 103 10.61 -4.17 -7.11
C LYS A 103 10.08 -5.50 -7.66
N LEU A 104 10.94 -6.51 -7.77
CA LEU A 104 10.53 -7.85 -8.23
C LEU A 104 9.46 -8.45 -7.30
N ARG A 105 9.57 -8.20 -5.99
CA ARG A 105 8.57 -8.63 -5.01
C ARG A 105 7.21 -7.98 -5.27
N LEU A 106 7.20 -6.66 -5.51
CA LEU A 106 5.99 -5.91 -5.87
C LEU A 106 5.39 -6.41 -7.19
N GLU A 107 6.20 -6.62 -8.22
CA GLU A 107 5.76 -7.17 -9.51
C GLU A 107 5.11 -8.55 -9.35
N LYS A 108 5.63 -9.42 -8.48
CA LYS A 108 5.01 -10.72 -8.18
C LYS A 108 3.62 -10.58 -7.56
N TYR A 109 3.44 -9.65 -6.63
CA TYR A 109 2.12 -9.36 -6.04
C TYR A 109 1.15 -8.74 -7.05
N LEU A 110 1.65 -7.86 -7.93
CA LEU A 110 0.85 -7.27 -9.01
C LEU A 110 0.43 -8.31 -10.05
N ASN A 111 1.30 -9.26 -10.42
CA ASN A 111 0.95 -10.36 -11.31
C ASN A 111 -0.15 -11.24 -10.72
N ILE A 112 -0.05 -11.59 -9.43
CA ILE A 112 -1.08 -12.37 -8.74
C ILE A 112 -2.41 -11.60 -8.72
N LEU A 113 -2.36 -10.31 -8.39
CA LEU A 113 -3.56 -9.46 -8.39
C LEU A 113 -4.16 -9.29 -9.80
N GLY A 114 -3.31 -9.26 -10.83
CA GLY A 114 -3.71 -9.22 -12.23
C GLY A 114 -4.41 -10.51 -12.68
N THR A 115 -3.92 -11.66 -12.24
CA THR A 115 -4.56 -12.96 -12.52
C THR A 115 -5.87 -13.18 -11.76
N MET A 116 -6.07 -12.54 -10.61
CA MET A 116 -7.35 -12.60 -9.87
C MET A 116 -8.37 -11.56 -10.36
N GLY A 117 -7.94 -10.58 -11.14
CA GLY A 117 -8.78 -9.52 -11.71
C GLY A 117 -9.32 -9.82 -13.11
N ASN A 118 -8.92 -10.93 -13.73
CA ASN A 118 -9.37 -11.41 -15.03
C ASN A 118 -10.12 -12.74 -14.89
#